data_AF-A0A958RLY7-F1
#
_entry.id   AF-A0A958RLY7-F1
#
_cell.length_a   1.000
_cell.length_b   1.000
_cell.length_c   1.000
_cell.angle_alpha   90.00
_cell.angle_beta   90.00
_cell.angle_gamma   90.00
#
_symmetry.space_group_name_H-M   'P 1'
#
loop_
_entity.id
_entity.type
_entity.pdbx_description
1 polymer ?
#
loop_
_entity_poly.entity_id
_entity_poly.type
_entity_poly.pdbx_seq_one_letter_code
_entity_poly.pdbx_strand_id
1 'polypeptide(L)'
;MGNSHQEFRSVIWGILAVAVFLGLSTTALAVGEPESPLLPRVKVLGDGLANALLECPDRVWPGMNWQNPQVVFSDHQAKEAFVWNEYGSKDRIQSIDINLLPPSMAFGFYANGEWRGREALAINLFYTGMMPAGPMQKDFALTLATHEGFHFYVQTQWSLPEDQGSRATEYPADWEPRHLRFEMLNALVEAFEKGSHLPVYLSAAAYWRQELMNRFPGLAETYKSTDVAEGSASYMDGVSSAIAWGGCAQSERELLDTLRGALRTELVQLDDPKGEAFGHDHYSLGLLSGLIMREQGRIGWEHLVAMGQRPVDLVLEGVIPMAPPENHDIRDKVKAAVDQFNEETGKLVEPFLDIYSAPDSVHFAVPHSMIQGAFGTQGFVAPKAIPGLELILAIDVRFGAADGSVTGELKGQTAGVLEN
;
A
#
# COMPACT_ATOMS: atom_id res chain seq x y z
N MET A 1 -51.17 -16.87 -77.96
CA MET A 1 -51.40 -16.93 -76.50
C MET A 1 -50.32 -16.06 -75.88
N GLY A 2 -50.55 -14.86 -75.38
CA GLY A 2 -51.78 -14.28 -74.89
C GLY A 2 -51.44 -13.54 -73.61
N ASN A 3 -51.46 -12.21 -73.70
CA ASN A 3 -51.52 -11.19 -72.64
C ASN A 3 -50.26 -10.94 -71.79
N SER A 4 -49.61 -9.76 -71.77
CA SER A 4 -49.96 -8.33 -71.92
C SER A 4 -50.08 -7.56 -70.59
N HIS A 5 -49.54 -6.33 -70.65
CA HIS A 5 -49.83 -5.13 -69.83
C HIS A 5 -49.20 -5.06 -68.42
N GLN A 6 -48.68 -3.92 -67.93
CA GLN A 6 -48.56 -2.57 -68.48
C GLN A 6 -47.58 -1.72 -67.64
N GLU A 7 -46.88 -0.84 -68.36
CA GLU A 7 -46.32 0.49 -68.03
C GLU A 7 -46.66 1.21 -66.70
N PHE A 8 -45.73 2.02 -66.18
CA PHE A 8 -45.79 3.50 -66.28
C PHE A 8 -44.55 4.22 -65.68
N ARG A 9 -43.87 5.04 -66.52
CA ARG A 9 -43.33 6.42 -66.30
C ARG A 9 -42.35 6.68 -65.13
N SER A 10 -41.30 7.52 -65.20
CA SER A 10 -40.77 8.57 -66.09
C SER A 10 -39.60 9.22 -65.30
N VAL A 11 -38.46 9.70 -65.85
CA VAL A 11 -38.20 11.11 -66.23
C VAL A 11 -36.66 11.35 -66.23
N ILE A 12 -36.16 11.82 -67.38
CA ILE A 12 -35.16 12.90 -67.64
C ILE A 12 -33.65 12.73 -67.31
N TRP A 13 -32.90 13.12 -68.35
CA TRP A 13 -31.47 13.37 -68.51
C TRP A 13 -30.91 14.58 -67.73
N GLY A 14 -29.64 14.46 -67.32
CA GLY A 14 -28.58 15.46 -67.55
C GLY A 14 -28.52 16.74 -66.73
N ILE A 15 -27.35 17.03 -66.15
CA ILE A 15 -26.46 18.18 -66.45
C ILE A 15 -25.42 18.36 -65.34
N LEU A 16 -24.16 18.50 -65.78
CA LEU A 16 -22.99 18.98 -65.01
C LEU A 16 -23.29 20.31 -64.31
N ALA A 17 -22.93 20.43 -63.03
CA ALA A 17 -22.70 21.73 -62.40
C ALA A 17 -21.34 21.72 -61.70
N VAL A 18 -20.46 22.57 -62.23
CA VAL A 18 -19.15 22.96 -61.72
C VAL A 18 -19.32 23.65 -60.37
N ALA A 19 -18.67 23.14 -59.32
CA ALA A 19 -18.52 23.87 -58.06
C ALA A 19 -17.13 24.54 -58.02
N VAL A 20 -17.16 25.86 -58.01
CA VAL A 20 -16.03 26.77 -57.85
C VAL A 20 -15.47 26.65 -56.43
N PHE A 21 -14.17 26.35 -56.31
CA PHE A 21 -13.44 26.45 -55.04
C PHE A 21 -13.31 27.93 -54.64
N LEU A 22 -14.13 28.39 -53.71
CA LEU A 22 -13.86 29.59 -52.93
C LEU A 22 -12.97 29.19 -51.74
N GLY A 23 -11.74 29.70 -51.73
CA GLY A 23 -10.83 29.57 -50.60
C GLY A 23 -11.37 30.28 -49.37
N LEU A 24 -12.06 29.53 -48.52
CA LEU A 24 -12.30 29.92 -47.14
C LEU A 24 -11.05 29.56 -46.33
N SER A 25 -10.28 30.58 -45.97
CA SER A 25 -9.29 30.49 -44.91
C SER A 25 -10.00 30.14 -43.61
N THR A 26 -10.06 28.84 -43.30
CA THR A 26 -10.38 28.37 -41.95
C THR A 26 -9.21 28.76 -41.04
N THR A 27 -9.32 29.91 -40.38
CA THR A 27 -8.64 30.11 -39.11
C THR A 27 -9.23 29.08 -38.15
N ALA A 28 -8.58 27.92 -38.04
CA ALA A 28 -8.82 27.01 -36.94
C ALA A 28 -8.51 27.80 -35.67
N LEU A 29 -9.56 28.22 -34.96
CA LEU A 29 -9.42 28.57 -33.56
C LEU A 29 -8.78 27.35 -32.91
N ALA A 30 -7.59 27.53 -32.35
CA ALA A 30 -7.00 26.56 -31.46
C ALA A 30 -7.96 26.40 -30.28
N VAL A 31 -8.89 25.46 -30.41
CA VAL A 31 -9.58 24.87 -29.28
C VAL A 31 -8.45 24.21 -28.52
N GLY A 32 -8.01 24.84 -27.43
CA GLY A 32 -7.00 24.28 -26.56
C GLY A 32 -7.39 22.84 -26.26
N GLU A 33 -6.41 21.93 -26.32
CA GLU A 33 -6.67 20.55 -25.95
C GLU A 33 -7.40 20.53 -24.61
N PRO A 34 -8.48 19.73 -24.47
CA PRO A 34 -9.20 19.67 -23.22
C PRO A 34 -8.22 19.31 -22.11
N GLU A 35 -8.17 20.15 -21.07
CA GLU A 35 -7.32 19.93 -19.91
C GLU A 35 -7.62 18.54 -19.33
N SER A 36 -6.56 17.76 -19.05
CA SER A 36 -6.70 16.39 -18.55
C SER A 36 -7.67 16.33 -17.36
N PRO A 37 -8.62 15.37 -17.35
CA PRO A 37 -9.53 15.19 -16.22
C PRO A 37 -8.81 14.72 -14.94
N LEU A 38 -7.60 14.18 -15.05
CA LEU A 38 -6.79 13.75 -13.91
C LEU A 38 -5.98 14.88 -13.28
N LEU A 39 -5.67 15.93 -14.05
CA LEU A 39 -4.83 17.03 -13.59
C LEU A 39 -5.31 17.69 -12.28
N PRO A 40 -6.62 17.92 -12.03
CA PRO A 40 -7.09 18.42 -10.75
C PRO A 40 -6.74 17.50 -9.58
N ARG A 41 -6.94 16.18 -9.72
CA ARG A 41 -6.60 15.19 -8.68
C ARG A 41 -5.09 15.18 -8.43
N VAL A 42 -4.28 15.18 -9.50
CA VAL A 42 -2.82 15.19 -9.42
C VAL A 42 -2.30 16.46 -8.73
N LYS A 43 -2.88 17.63 -9.01
CA LYS A 43 -2.52 18.88 -8.33
C LYS A 43 -2.77 18.78 -6.83
N VAL A 44 -3.94 18.27 -6.43
CA VAL A 44 -4.28 18.04 -5.02
C VAL A 44 -3.30 17.07 -4.35
N LEU A 45 -2.98 15.95 -5.00
CA LEU A 45 -1.98 15.00 -4.51
C LEU A 45 -0.59 15.64 -4.37
N GLY A 46 -0.17 16.41 -5.38
CA GLY A 46 1.12 17.10 -5.39
C GLY A 46 1.24 18.19 -4.31
N ASP A 47 0.16 18.92 -4.04
CA ASP A 47 0.11 19.90 -2.96
C ASP A 47 0.16 19.19 -1.59
N GLY A 48 -0.55 18.07 -1.44
CA GLY A 48 -0.51 17.24 -0.25
C GLY A 48 0.90 16.68 0.05
N LEU A 49 1.55 16.11 -0.97
CA LEU A 49 2.94 15.65 -0.88
C LEU A 49 3.89 16.80 -0.52
N ALA A 50 3.71 17.97 -1.12
CA ALA A 50 4.55 19.12 -0.80
C ALA A 50 4.39 19.60 0.63
N ASN A 51 3.15 19.67 1.16
CA ASN A 51 2.91 20.01 2.56
C ASN A 51 3.66 19.04 3.48
N ALA A 52 3.42 17.74 3.32
CA ALA A 52 3.98 16.72 4.21
C ALA A 52 5.50 16.58 4.08
N LEU A 53 6.02 16.55 2.85
CA LEU A 53 7.40 16.14 2.56
C LEU A 53 8.33 17.33 2.31
N LEU A 54 7.87 18.47 1.78
CA LEU A 54 8.76 19.58 1.44
C LEU A 54 8.67 20.76 2.41
N GLU A 55 7.48 21.10 2.86
CA GLU A 55 7.23 22.33 3.62
C GLU A 55 7.42 22.16 5.13
N CYS A 56 6.99 21.03 5.68
CA CYS A 56 7.22 20.70 7.09
C CYS A 56 7.62 19.24 7.33
N PRO A 57 8.65 18.72 6.63
CA PRO A 57 9.09 17.32 6.74
C PRO A 57 9.41 16.88 8.17
N ASP A 58 10.00 17.77 8.97
CA ASP A 58 10.37 17.47 10.37
C ASP A 58 9.15 17.20 11.26
N ARG A 59 7.95 17.61 10.83
CA ARG A 59 6.71 17.26 11.53
C ARG A 59 6.26 15.85 11.22
N VAL A 60 6.69 15.25 10.11
CA VAL A 60 6.38 13.86 9.76
C VAL A 60 7.45 12.94 10.33
N TRP A 61 8.70 13.12 9.91
CA TRP A 61 9.84 12.34 10.35
C TRP A 61 11.09 13.25 10.42
N PRO A 62 11.57 13.61 11.63
CA PRO A 62 12.67 14.55 11.81
C PRO A 62 13.98 14.13 11.14
N GLY A 63 14.67 15.10 10.53
CA GLY A 63 16.05 14.94 10.05
C GLY A 63 16.20 14.22 8.71
N MET A 64 15.12 13.89 8.03
CA MET A 64 15.15 13.24 6.72
C MET A 64 15.08 14.24 5.56
N ASN A 65 15.81 13.96 4.48
CA ASN A 65 15.83 14.81 3.29
C ASN A 65 14.82 14.35 2.24
N TRP A 66 13.72 15.07 2.19
CA TRP A 66 12.59 14.82 1.29
C TRP A 66 12.62 15.67 0.01
N GLN A 67 13.71 16.38 -0.29
CA GLN A 67 13.85 17.17 -1.53
C GLN A 67 14.15 16.30 -2.77
N ASN A 68 14.64 15.08 -2.54
CA ASN A 68 15.02 14.17 -3.61
C ASN A 68 13.89 13.30 -4.20
N PRO A 69 12.94 12.79 -3.40
CA PRO A 69 11.82 11.99 -3.88
C PRO A 69 11.11 12.58 -5.08
N GLN A 70 10.83 11.71 -6.06
CA GLN A 70 9.95 12.01 -7.19
C GLN A 70 8.79 11.01 -7.17
N VAL A 71 7.61 11.49 -7.51
CA VAL A 71 6.43 10.63 -7.64
C VAL A 71 5.90 10.75 -9.05
N VAL A 72 5.81 9.62 -9.75
CA VAL A 72 5.17 9.53 -11.06
C VAL A 72 3.74 9.04 -10.85
N PHE A 73 2.76 9.86 -11.17
CA PHE A 73 1.37 9.45 -11.21
C PHE A 73 1.04 8.96 -12.61
N SER A 74 0.70 7.68 -12.78
CA SER A 74 0.34 7.10 -14.07
C SER A 74 -1.13 6.66 -14.08
N ASP A 75 -1.79 6.76 -15.22
CA ASP A 75 -3.10 6.13 -15.42
C ASP A 75 -3.10 5.45 -16.80
N HIS A 76 -3.05 4.13 -16.78
CA HIS A 76 -2.95 3.35 -18.00
C HIS A 76 -4.24 3.31 -18.82
N GLN A 77 -5.40 3.55 -18.19
CA GLN A 77 -6.70 3.61 -18.88
C GLN A 77 -6.86 4.96 -19.59
N ALA A 78 -6.51 6.05 -18.90
CA ALA A 78 -6.50 7.39 -19.47
C ALA A 78 -5.31 7.63 -20.43
N LYS A 79 -4.26 6.80 -20.32
CA LYS A 79 -2.97 6.94 -21.04
C LYS A 79 -2.28 8.26 -20.72
N GLU A 80 -2.36 8.68 -19.47
CA GLU A 80 -1.78 9.92 -18.98
C GLU A 80 -0.75 9.63 -17.89
N ALA A 81 0.27 10.48 -17.79
CA ALA A 81 1.23 10.42 -16.71
C ALA A 81 1.70 11.81 -16.31
N PHE A 82 2.02 11.95 -15.03
CA PHE A 82 2.45 13.20 -14.42
C PHE A 82 3.63 12.94 -13.49
N VAL A 83 4.54 13.89 -13.37
CA VAL A 83 5.68 13.81 -12.44
C VAL A 83 5.56 14.94 -11.44
N TRP A 84 5.57 14.56 -10.17
CA TRP A 84 5.72 15.47 -9.04
C TRP A 84 7.18 15.64 -8.65
N ASN A 85 7.57 16.88 -8.33
CA ASN A 85 8.93 17.27 -7.93
C ASN A 85 10.00 16.95 -9.00
N GLU A 86 9.69 17.25 -10.26
CA GLU A 86 10.66 17.12 -11.35
C GLU A 86 11.82 18.13 -11.18
N TYR A 87 13.06 17.63 -11.21
CA TYR A 87 14.25 18.46 -11.07
C TYR A 87 14.33 19.54 -12.17
N GLY A 88 14.59 20.78 -11.78
CA GLY A 88 14.72 21.91 -12.71
C GLY A 88 13.39 22.44 -13.25
N SER A 89 12.26 21.83 -12.87
CA SER A 89 10.94 22.36 -13.19
C SER A 89 10.58 23.54 -12.30
N LYS A 90 9.91 24.55 -12.88
CA LYS A 90 9.28 25.64 -12.10
C LYS A 90 7.93 25.21 -11.53
N ASP A 91 7.24 24.30 -12.20
CA ASP A 91 5.96 23.76 -11.76
C ASP A 91 6.18 22.46 -10.99
N ARG A 92 5.43 22.27 -9.90
CA ARG A 92 5.56 21.08 -9.06
C ARG A 92 5.05 19.81 -9.75
N ILE A 93 4.17 19.95 -10.73
CA ILE A 93 3.59 18.87 -11.53
C ILE A 93 3.88 19.12 -13.00
N GLN A 94 4.44 18.11 -13.68
CA GLN A 94 4.69 18.12 -15.12
C GLN A 94 3.95 16.97 -15.80
N SER A 95 3.25 17.23 -16.90
CA SER A 95 2.66 16.17 -17.72
C SER A 95 3.75 15.52 -18.59
N ILE A 96 3.71 14.20 -18.71
CA ILE A 96 4.64 13.41 -19.51
C ILE A 96 3.88 12.39 -20.37
N ASP A 97 4.49 11.97 -21.48
CA ASP A 97 3.97 10.86 -22.27
C ASP A 97 4.18 9.55 -21.51
N ILE A 98 3.08 8.86 -21.19
CA ILE A 98 3.08 7.59 -20.47
C ILE A 98 3.93 6.51 -21.18
N ASN A 99 4.07 6.59 -22.51
CA ASN A 99 4.86 5.62 -23.28
C ASN A 99 6.38 5.79 -23.09
N LEU A 100 6.82 6.87 -22.44
CA LEU A 100 8.21 7.07 -22.05
C LEU A 100 8.55 6.37 -20.73
N LEU A 101 7.54 5.92 -19.97
CA LEU A 101 7.75 5.20 -18.72
C LEU A 101 8.09 3.72 -18.99
N PRO A 102 8.96 3.12 -18.16
CA PRO A 102 9.09 1.68 -18.10
C PRO A 102 7.72 1.00 -17.88
N PRO A 103 7.46 -0.20 -18.45
CA PRO A 103 6.17 -0.88 -18.28
C PRO A 103 5.73 -1.07 -16.82
N SER A 104 6.69 -1.32 -15.91
CA SER A 104 6.40 -1.44 -14.48
C SER A 104 5.82 -0.15 -13.88
N MET A 105 6.34 1.02 -14.27
CA MET A 105 5.87 2.33 -13.79
C MET A 105 4.58 2.79 -14.49
N ALA A 106 4.34 2.37 -15.73
CA ALA A 106 3.14 2.71 -16.47
C ALA A 106 1.92 1.88 -16.06
N PHE A 107 2.12 0.58 -15.79
CA PHE A 107 1.03 -0.41 -15.67
C PHE A 107 0.94 -1.10 -14.31
N GLY A 108 1.98 -1.07 -13.48
CA GLY A 108 1.94 -1.65 -12.13
C GLY A 108 1.05 -0.85 -11.18
N PHE A 109 0.63 -1.45 -10.05
CA PHE A 109 -0.09 -0.75 -8.98
C PHE A 109 0.76 0.39 -8.40
N TYR A 110 1.99 0.05 -8.03
CA TYR A 110 3.11 0.97 -7.82
C TYR A 110 4.39 0.32 -8.33
N ALA A 111 5.44 1.10 -8.51
CA ALA A 111 6.77 0.59 -8.83
C ALA A 111 7.85 1.60 -8.43
N ASN A 112 8.98 1.12 -7.92
CA ASN A 112 10.21 1.90 -7.87
C ASN A 112 10.94 1.82 -9.23
N GLY A 113 11.67 2.87 -9.56
CA GLY A 113 12.46 2.92 -10.78
C GLY A 113 13.22 4.22 -10.90
N GLU A 114 13.69 4.50 -12.11
CA GLU A 114 14.34 5.76 -12.43
C GLU A 114 13.54 6.54 -13.47
N TRP A 115 13.35 7.84 -13.23
CA TRP A 115 12.86 8.79 -14.20
C TRP A 115 13.92 9.87 -14.45
N ARG A 116 14.39 9.98 -15.70
CA ARG A 116 15.41 10.97 -16.12
C ARG A 116 16.66 10.97 -15.22
N GLY A 117 17.11 9.78 -14.82
CA GLY A 117 18.34 9.59 -14.02
C GLY A 117 18.19 9.90 -12.53
N ARG A 118 16.96 9.94 -12.01
CA ARG A 118 16.68 10.04 -10.58
C ARG A 118 15.72 8.94 -10.16
N GLU A 119 15.88 8.48 -8.92
CA GLU A 119 14.94 7.55 -8.29
C GLU A 119 13.53 8.16 -8.25
N ALA A 120 12.55 7.34 -8.63
CA ALA A 120 11.16 7.71 -8.71
C ALA A 120 10.26 6.58 -8.23
N LEU A 121 9.17 6.95 -7.56
CA LEU A 121 8.10 6.06 -7.16
C LEU A 121 6.92 6.31 -8.11
N ALA A 122 6.54 5.30 -8.87
CA ALA A 122 5.34 5.33 -9.69
C ALA A 122 4.13 4.85 -8.89
N ILE A 123 3.01 5.56 -9.00
CA ILE A 123 1.71 5.24 -8.38
C ILE A 123 0.64 5.30 -9.46
N ASN A 124 -0.12 4.22 -9.61
CA ASN A 124 -1.15 4.14 -10.63
C ASN A 124 -2.50 4.66 -10.12
N LEU A 125 -2.96 5.77 -10.70
CA LEU A 125 -4.17 6.48 -10.32
C LEU A 125 -5.45 5.71 -10.62
N PHE A 126 -5.44 4.84 -11.63
CA PHE A 126 -6.59 4.00 -11.96
C PHE A 126 -6.87 3.03 -10.80
N TYR A 127 -5.86 2.26 -10.41
CA TYR A 127 -6.03 1.26 -9.35
C TYR A 127 -6.25 1.88 -7.98
N THR A 128 -5.46 2.90 -7.62
CA THR A 128 -5.66 3.60 -6.35
C THR A 128 -6.99 4.35 -6.27
N GLY A 129 -7.58 4.74 -7.42
CA GLY A 129 -8.93 5.31 -7.49
C GLY A 129 -10.05 4.29 -7.27
N MET A 130 -9.76 2.98 -7.34
CA MET A 130 -10.70 1.91 -7.01
C MET A 130 -10.68 1.52 -5.53
N MET A 131 -9.65 1.94 -4.79
CA MET A 131 -9.52 1.64 -3.36
C MET A 131 -10.44 2.54 -2.54
N PRO A 132 -11.02 2.03 -1.44
CA PRO A 132 -11.87 2.85 -0.57
C PRO A 132 -11.07 4.00 0.03
N ALA A 133 -11.65 5.21 -0.03
CA ALA A 133 -11.14 6.33 0.74
C ALA A 133 -11.63 6.22 2.20
N GLY A 134 -10.74 6.50 3.14
CA GLY A 134 -11.00 6.51 4.57
C GLY A 134 -10.79 7.89 5.20
N PRO A 135 -11.20 8.10 6.47
CA PRO A 135 -10.95 9.34 7.18
C PRO A 135 -9.48 9.76 7.31
N MET A 136 -8.53 8.81 7.43
CA MET A 136 -7.09 9.08 7.31
C MET A 136 -6.68 9.10 5.83
N GLN A 137 -7.28 8.25 5.01
CA GLN A 137 -6.91 8.04 3.60
C GLN A 137 -7.89 8.71 2.65
N LYS A 138 -7.94 10.06 2.63
CA LYS A 138 -8.86 10.78 1.71
C LYS A 138 -8.58 10.50 0.23
N ASP A 139 -7.35 10.18 -0.11
CA ASP A 139 -6.95 9.63 -1.41
C ASP A 139 -5.85 8.59 -1.19
N PHE A 140 -6.14 7.34 -1.56
CA PHE A 140 -5.23 6.21 -1.36
C PHE A 140 -3.89 6.39 -2.10
N ALA A 141 -3.86 7.14 -3.21
CA ALA A 141 -2.62 7.39 -3.93
C ALA A 141 -1.60 8.19 -3.10
N LEU A 142 -2.07 9.12 -2.27
CA LEU A 142 -1.22 9.88 -1.36
C LEU A 142 -0.67 8.99 -0.23
N THR A 143 -1.55 8.19 0.39
CA THR A 143 -1.17 7.24 1.43
C THR A 143 -0.12 6.27 0.90
N LEU A 144 -0.38 5.65 -0.25
CA LEU A 144 0.56 4.73 -0.89
C LEU A 144 1.87 5.41 -1.28
N ALA A 145 1.83 6.62 -1.84
CA ALA A 145 3.04 7.37 -2.21
C ALA A 145 3.93 7.68 -1.00
N THR A 146 3.32 7.99 0.15
CA THR A 146 4.06 8.31 1.38
C THR A 146 4.53 7.05 2.10
N HIS A 147 3.74 5.98 2.11
CA HIS A 147 4.10 4.68 2.67
C HIS A 147 5.27 4.03 1.90
N GLU A 148 5.09 3.78 0.61
CA GLU A 148 6.12 3.13 -0.23
C GLU A 148 7.31 4.06 -0.46
N GLY A 149 7.07 5.37 -0.50
CA GLY A 149 8.14 6.37 -0.53
C GLY A 149 9.02 6.31 0.72
N PHE A 150 8.48 6.01 1.88
CA PHE A 150 9.27 5.85 3.10
C PHE A 150 10.16 4.62 3.04
N HIS A 151 9.62 3.48 2.61
CA HIS A 151 10.41 2.27 2.37
C HIS A 151 11.58 2.57 1.43
N PHE A 152 11.28 3.18 0.28
CA PHE A 152 12.25 3.36 -0.79
C PHE A 152 13.28 4.46 -0.52
N TYR A 153 12.86 5.63 -0.03
CA TYR A 153 13.74 6.79 0.11
C TYR A 153 14.38 6.93 1.50
N VAL A 154 13.81 6.27 2.52
CA VAL A 154 14.25 6.42 3.91
C VAL A 154 14.79 5.10 4.47
N GLN A 155 14.00 4.03 4.43
CA GLN A 155 14.37 2.79 5.10
C GLN A 155 15.50 2.02 4.40
N THR A 156 15.70 2.23 3.09
CA THR A 156 16.86 1.69 2.35
C THR A 156 18.22 2.10 2.94
N GLN A 157 18.27 3.20 3.71
CA GLN A 157 19.47 3.69 4.36
C GLN A 157 19.66 3.15 5.79
N TRP A 158 18.67 2.40 6.31
CA TRP A 158 18.71 1.90 7.67
C TRP A 158 19.61 0.67 7.75
N SER A 159 20.35 0.55 8.85
CA SER A 159 21.18 -0.62 9.13
C SER A 159 20.34 -1.73 9.76
N LEU A 160 19.25 -2.11 9.08
CA LEU A 160 18.50 -3.31 9.45
C LEU A 160 19.29 -4.54 8.98
N PRO A 161 19.27 -5.66 9.72
CA PRO A 161 19.90 -6.88 9.23
C PRO A 161 19.24 -7.31 7.91
N GLU A 162 20.03 -7.92 7.01
CA GLU A 162 19.61 -8.28 5.65
C GLU A 162 18.43 -9.28 5.61
N ASP A 163 18.10 -9.90 6.74
CA ASP A 163 16.83 -10.59 6.94
C ASP A 163 15.70 -9.55 7.08
N GLN A 164 15.29 -8.98 5.96
CA GLN A 164 13.97 -8.36 5.87
C GLN A 164 12.94 -9.47 6.07
N GLY A 165 12.69 -9.78 7.34
CA GLY A 165 11.92 -10.95 7.74
C GLY A 165 10.58 -11.00 7.02
N SER A 166 10.13 -12.23 6.85
CA SER A 166 8.91 -12.56 6.12
C SER A 166 7.69 -11.75 6.58
N ARG A 167 6.91 -11.26 5.61
CA ARG A 167 5.51 -10.85 5.85
C ARG A 167 4.57 -12.06 5.91
N ALA A 168 5.08 -13.26 5.69
CA ALA A 168 4.27 -14.47 5.64
C ALA A 168 3.74 -14.86 7.02
N THR A 169 2.48 -15.23 7.05
CA THR A 169 1.88 -15.85 8.24
C THR A 169 2.17 -17.34 8.24
N GLU A 170 2.64 -17.88 9.37
CA GLU A 170 2.78 -19.33 9.51
C GLU A 170 1.47 -20.06 9.19
N TYR A 171 1.54 -21.13 8.41
CA TYR A 171 0.40 -21.98 8.10
C TYR A 171 0.63 -23.44 8.57
N PRO A 172 -0.31 -24.05 9.32
CA PRO A 172 -1.48 -23.40 9.93
C PRO A 172 -1.07 -22.40 11.01
N ALA A 173 -1.84 -21.32 11.11
CA ALA A 173 -1.64 -20.25 12.08
C ALA A 173 -2.07 -20.70 13.47
N ASP A 174 -1.32 -20.28 14.49
CA ASP A 174 -1.68 -20.42 15.90
C ASP A 174 -2.47 -19.18 16.36
N TRP A 175 -3.57 -19.41 17.06
CA TRP A 175 -4.45 -18.34 17.52
C TRP A 175 -3.90 -17.60 18.73
N GLU A 176 -3.11 -18.26 19.58
CA GLU A 176 -2.61 -17.69 20.83
C GLU A 176 -1.74 -16.44 20.62
N PRO A 177 -0.68 -16.46 19.78
CA PRO A 177 0.13 -15.26 19.55
C PRO A 177 -0.66 -14.13 18.90
N ARG A 178 -1.67 -14.45 18.07
CA ARG A 178 -2.55 -13.46 17.44
C ARG A 178 -3.46 -12.80 18.47
N HIS A 179 -4.00 -13.57 19.41
CA HIS A 179 -4.79 -13.03 20.51
C HIS A 179 -3.96 -12.05 21.37
N LEU A 180 -2.72 -12.41 21.70
CA LEU A 180 -1.83 -11.53 22.47
C LEU A 180 -1.51 -10.22 21.72
N ARG A 181 -1.25 -10.28 20.41
CA ARG A 181 -1.02 -9.08 19.60
C ARG A 181 -2.27 -8.22 19.46
N PHE A 182 -3.44 -8.85 19.34
CA PHE A 182 -4.73 -8.15 19.27
C PHE A 182 -5.06 -7.43 20.59
N GLU A 183 -4.88 -8.08 21.73
CA GLU A 183 -5.10 -7.46 23.04
C GLU A 183 -4.08 -6.33 23.32
N MET A 184 -2.84 -6.50 22.88
CA MET A 184 -1.84 -5.43 22.89
C MET A 184 -2.29 -4.24 22.05
N LEU A 185 -2.79 -4.48 20.83
CA LEU A 185 -3.31 -3.45 19.94
C LEU A 185 -4.51 -2.73 20.55
N ASN A 186 -5.49 -3.46 21.11
CA ASN A 186 -6.64 -2.88 21.81
C ASN A 186 -6.21 -1.96 22.95
N ALA A 187 -5.25 -2.40 23.75
CA ALA A 187 -4.71 -1.60 24.84
C ALA A 187 -4.04 -0.32 24.31
N LEU A 188 -3.33 -0.35 23.18
CA LEU A 188 -2.74 0.85 22.57
C LEU A 188 -3.79 1.80 21.97
N VAL A 189 -4.85 1.26 21.35
CA VAL A 189 -5.98 2.10 20.90
C VAL A 189 -6.59 2.82 22.09
N GLU A 190 -6.87 2.10 23.16
CA GLU A 190 -7.44 2.68 24.38
C GLU A 190 -6.50 3.69 25.05
N ALA A 191 -5.20 3.44 25.03
CA ALA A 191 -4.17 4.36 25.49
C ALA A 191 -4.21 5.69 24.73
N PHE A 192 -4.33 5.64 23.39
CA PHE A 192 -4.36 6.83 22.54
C PHE A 192 -5.72 7.57 22.56
N GLU A 193 -6.82 6.83 22.66
CA GLU A 193 -8.16 7.42 22.71
C GLU A 193 -8.50 8.05 24.06
N LYS A 194 -8.13 7.38 25.15
CA LYS A 194 -8.48 7.74 26.52
C LYS A 194 -7.26 8.25 27.26
N GLY A 195 -6.62 9.30 26.74
CA GLY A 195 -5.35 9.84 27.25
C GLY A 195 -5.27 10.10 28.76
N SER A 196 -6.39 10.30 29.47
CA SER A 196 -6.43 10.40 30.94
C SER A 196 -6.11 9.09 31.69
N HIS A 197 -6.22 7.94 31.01
CA HIS A 197 -5.93 6.59 31.53
C HIS A 197 -4.71 5.95 30.86
N LEU A 198 -3.91 6.75 30.16
CA LEU A 198 -2.73 6.32 29.43
C LEU A 198 -1.83 5.34 30.22
N PRO A 199 -1.47 5.58 31.50
CA PRO A 199 -0.62 4.65 32.23
C PRO A 199 -1.24 3.25 32.43
N VAL A 200 -2.56 3.17 32.62
CA VAL A 200 -3.27 1.90 32.84
C VAL A 200 -3.25 1.08 31.56
N TYR A 201 -3.57 1.70 30.44
CA TYR A 201 -3.62 1.02 29.14
C TYR A 201 -2.24 0.64 28.62
N LEU A 202 -1.22 1.49 28.84
CA LEU A 202 0.16 1.11 28.54
C LEU A 202 0.63 -0.07 29.41
N SER A 203 0.21 -0.15 30.68
CA SER A 203 0.55 -1.28 31.55
C SER A 203 -0.09 -2.60 31.06
N ALA A 204 -1.31 -2.53 30.52
CA ALA A 204 -1.97 -3.67 29.88
C ALA A 204 -1.26 -4.08 28.58
N ALA A 205 -0.91 -3.13 27.71
CA ALA A 205 -0.13 -3.41 26.50
C ALA A 205 1.24 -4.04 26.84
N ALA A 206 1.94 -3.54 27.87
CA ALA A 206 3.19 -4.09 28.37
C ALA A 206 3.03 -5.54 28.88
N TYR A 207 1.91 -5.86 29.53
CA TYR A 207 1.59 -7.23 29.92
C TYR A 207 1.43 -8.16 28.72
N TRP A 208 0.62 -7.79 27.73
CA TRP A 208 0.43 -8.63 26.54
C TRP A 208 1.70 -8.80 25.71
N ARG A 209 2.51 -7.74 25.62
CA ARG A 209 3.84 -7.79 25.01
C ARG A 209 4.76 -8.77 25.72
N GLN A 210 4.77 -8.74 27.06
CA GLN A 210 5.57 -9.65 27.89
C GLN A 210 5.11 -11.10 27.72
N GLU A 211 3.80 -11.36 27.73
CA GLU A 211 3.23 -12.69 27.48
C GLU A 211 3.63 -13.23 26.10
N LEU A 212 3.58 -12.39 25.06
CA LEU A 212 4.01 -12.77 23.72
C LEU A 212 5.49 -13.15 23.68
N MET A 213 6.37 -12.35 24.30
CA MET A 213 7.80 -12.66 24.37
C MET A 213 8.10 -13.94 25.15
N ASN A 214 7.40 -14.16 26.27
CA ASN A 214 7.66 -15.30 27.14
C ASN A 214 7.19 -16.62 26.51
N ARG A 215 6.05 -16.61 25.83
CA ARG A 215 5.41 -17.82 25.28
C ARG A 215 5.82 -18.10 23.83
N PHE A 216 6.09 -17.06 23.04
CA PHE A 216 6.38 -17.16 21.62
C PHE A 216 7.63 -16.33 21.23
N PRO A 217 8.80 -16.55 21.87
CA PRO A 217 9.99 -15.73 21.65
C PRO A 217 10.49 -15.76 20.19
N GLY A 218 10.41 -16.91 19.52
CA GLY A 218 10.81 -17.05 18.12
C GLY A 218 9.94 -16.21 17.18
N LEU A 219 8.62 -16.31 17.32
CA LEU A 219 7.66 -15.56 16.52
C LEU A 219 7.80 -14.04 16.75
N ALA A 220 8.02 -13.64 18.01
CA ALA A 220 8.23 -12.25 18.33
C ALA A 220 9.52 -11.69 17.71
N GLU A 221 10.54 -12.50 17.47
CA GLU A 221 11.73 -12.07 16.73
C GLU A 221 11.48 -12.04 15.22
N THR A 222 10.77 -13.03 14.66
CA THR A 222 10.36 -13.05 13.25
C THR A 222 9.60 -11.79 12.84
N TYR A 223 8.76 -11.25 13.73
CA TYR A 223 8.00 -10.03 13.46
C TYR A 223 8.81 -8.74 13.59
N LYS A 224 10.05 -8.77 14.09
CA LYS A 224 10.81 -7.55 14.39
C LYS A 224 11.02 -6.67 13.16
N SER A 225 11.49 -7.25 12.05
CA SER A 225 11.75 -6.51 10.81
C SER A 225 10.46 -5.87 10.29
N THR A 226 9.36 -6.63 10.22
CA THR A 226 8.06 -6.18 9.75
C THR A 226 7.44 -5.12 10.69
N ASP A 227 7.51 -5.31 12.01
CA ASP A 227 7.04 -4.33 13.00
C ASP A 227 7.82 -3.00 12.88
N VAL A 228 9.11 -3.06 12.54
CA VAL A 228 9.93 -1.87 12.30
C VAL A 228 9.60 -1.24 10.95
N ALA A 229 9.67 -1.98 9.86
CA ALA A 229 9.52 -1.48 8.50
C ALA A 229 8.08 -1.00 8.25
N GLU A 230 7.09 -1.90 8.34
CA GLU A 230 5.69 -1.59 8.06
C GLU A 230 5.10 -0.67 9.12
N GLY A 231 5.43 -0.90 10.39
CA GLY A 231 4.90 -0.11 11.48
C GLY A 231 5.34 1.36 11.43
N SER A 232 6.61 1.62 11.08
CA SER A 232 7.08 2.99 10.91
C SER A 232 6.61 3.64 9.61
N ALA A 233 6.44 2.87 8.54
CA ALA A 233 5.83 3.34 7.30
C ALA A 233 4.35 3.73 7.50
N SER A 234 3.60 2.99 8.31
CA SER A 234 2.22 3.39 8.67
C SER A 234 2.15 4.63 9.57
N TYR A 235 3.11 4.80 10.50
CA TYR A 235 3.20 6.08 11.19
C TYR A 235 3.46 7.24 10.20
N MET A 236 4.40 7.04 9.28
CA MET A 236 4.75 8.01 8.26
C MET A 236 3.56 8.37 7.37
N ASP A 237 2.83 7.40 6.82
CA ASP A 237 1.70 7.64 5.92
C ASP A 237 0.53 8.32 6.63
N GLY A 238 0.28 7.97 7.90
CA GLY A 238 -0.83 8.50 8.68
C GLY A 238 -0.60 9.96 9.01
N VAL A 239 0.59 10.28 9.54
CA VAL A 239 0.97 11.67 9.85
C VAL A 239 1.10 12.51 8.57
N SER A 240 1.67 11.94 7.49
CA SER A 240 1.77 12.63 6.20
C SER A 240 0.39 12.96 5.64
N SER A 241 -0.54 12.01 5.68
CA SER A 241 -1.89 12.20 5.18
C SER A 241 -2.62 13.29 5.98
N ALA A 242 -2.52 13.26 7.30
CA ALA A 242 -3.14 14.30 8.13
C ALA A 242 -2.55 15.69 7.85
N ILE A 243 -1.23 15.81 7.70
CA ILE A 243 -0.56 17.08 7.36
C ILE A 243 -0.87 17.54 5.94
N ALA A 244 -0.95 16.62 4.97
CA ALA A 244 -1.28 16.94 3.59
C ALA A 244 -2.61 17.68 3.48
N TRP A 245 -3.60 17.26 4.26
CA TRP A 245 -4.94 17.84 4.26
C TRP A 245 -5.14 18.96 5.29
N GLY A 246 -4.41 18.93 6.41
CA GLY A 246 -4.48 19.95 7.46
C GLY A 246 -3.56 21.15 7.23
N GLY A 247 -2.54 20.99 6.39
CA GLY A 247 -1.50 21.97 6.10
C GLY A 247 -0.45 22.10 7.21
N CYS A 248 0.73 22.63 6.87
CA CYS A 248 1.85 22.75 7.80
C CYS A 248 1.61 23.69 9.00
N ALA A 249 0.63 24.59 8.90
CA ALA A 249 0.27 25.52 9.97
C ALA A 249 -0.64 24.89 11.05
N GLN A 250 -1.17 23.68 10.81
CA GLN A 250 -2.02 22.97 11.76
C GLN A 250 -1.29 22.79 13.10
N SER A 251 -1.93 23.09 14.23
CA SER A 251 -1.33 22.86 15.55
C SER A 251 -1.16 21.36 15.83
N GLU A 252 -0.25 21.03 16.75
CA GLU A 252 -0.03 19.63 17.16
C GLU A 252 -1.29 18.97 17.72
N ARG A 253 -2.09 19.73 18.47
CA ARG A 253 -3.38 19.28 18.97
C ARG A 253 -4.37 18.96 17.86
N GLU A 254 -4.50 19.84 16.86
CA GLU A 254 -5.42 19.60 15.74
C GLU A 254 -4.99 18.39 14.90
N LEU A 255 -3.69 18.18 14.73
CA LEU A 255 -3.13 17.02 14.05
C LEU A 255 -3.51 15.73 14.79
N LEU A 256 -3.23 15.65 16.09
CA LEU A 256 -3.56 14.49 16.92
C LEU A 256 -5.07 14.25 17.02
N ASP A 257 -5.89 15.31 17.11
CA ASP A 257 -7.35 15.19 17.12
C ASP A 257 -7.89 14.66 15.78
N THR A 258 -7.28 15.07 14.65
CA THR A 258 -7.60 14.54 13.31
C THR A 258 -7.30 13.04 13.23
N LEU A 259 -6.09 12.65 13.64
CA LEU A 259 -5.64 11.26 13.63
C LEU A 259 -6.51 10.41 14.56
N ARG A 260 -6.78 10.87 15.79
CA ARG A 260 -7.66 10.17 16.74
C ARG A 260 -9.08 9.98 16.20
N GLY A 261 -9.64 11.00 15.55
CA GLY A 261 -10.96 10.90 14.92
C GLY A 261 -11.01 9.88 13.79
N ALA A 262 -9.91 9.71 13.08
CA ALA A 262 -9.82 8.83 11.92
C ALA A 262 -9.54 7.37 12.31
N LEU A 263 -8.70 7.12 13.33
CA LEU A 263 -8.47 5.78 13.89
C LEU A 263 -9.77 5.12 14.39
N ARG A 264 -10.70 5.92 14.93
CA ARG A 264 -12.03 5.45 15.35
C ARG A 264 -12.89 4.85 14.24
N THR A 265 -12.55 5.14 12.99
CA THR A 265 -13.31 4.65 11.83
C THR A 265 -12.53 3.58 11.09
N GLU A 266 -11.20 3.68 11.07
CA GLU A 266 -10.33 2.78 10.31
C GLU A 266 -9.78 1.61 11.13
N LEU A 267 -9.48 1.82 12.43
CA LEU A 267 -9.00 0.76 13.34
C LEU A 267 -10.12 0.10 14.15
N VAL A 268 -11.33 0.66 14.15
CA VAL A 268 -12.50 0.07 14.82
C VAL A 268 -13.09 -1.04 13.95
N GLN A 269 -12.25 -2.06 13.71
CA GLN A 269 -12.66 -3.46 13.57
C GLN A 269 -12.21 -4.27 14.81
N LEU A 270 -12.09 -3.62 15.97
CA LEU A 270 -11.74 -4.28 17.24
C LEU A 270 -12.79 -5.31 17.70
N ASP A 271 -13.98 -5.29 17.09
CA ASP A 271 -15.04 -6.27 17.32
C ASP A 271 -15.07 -7.39 16.28
N ASP A 272 -14.32 -7.28 15.19
CA ASP A 272 -14.30 -8.22 14.07
C ASP A 272 -12.86 -8.60 13.67
N PRO A 273 -12.25 -9.59 14.33
CA PRO A 273 -10.91 -10.07 13.95
C PRO A 273 -10.87 -10.78 12.58
N LYS A 274 -11.97 -10.79 11.81
CA LYS A 274 -12.08 -11.47 10.51
C LYS A 274 -11.74 -10.59 9.30
N GLY A 275 -11.81 -9.27 9.39
CA GLY A 275 -11.67 -8.38 8.24
C GLY A 275 -10.24 -7.88 8.07
N GLU A 276 -9.59 -8.17 6.93
CA GLU A 276 -8.31 -7.59 6.43
C GLU A 276 -7.13 -7.45 7.44
N ALA A 277 -7.29 -7.88 8.69
CA ALA A 277 -6.43 -7.63 9.84
C ALA A 277 -5.47 -8.79 10.12
N PHE A 278 -5.65 -9.92 9.43
CA PHE A 278 -4.79 -11.08 9.58
C PHE A 278 -3.42 -10.79 8.96
N GLY A 279 -2.42 -10.54 9.81
CA GLY A 279 -1.08 -10.16 9.37
C GLY A 279 -0.88 -8.68 9.07
N HIS A 280 -1.87 -7.82 9.38
CA HIS A 280 -1.76 -6.36 9.21
C HIS A 280 -1.57 -5.62 10.57
N ASP A 281 -1.47 -6.35 11.67
CA ASP A 281 -1.30 -5.78 13.00
C ASP A 281 -0.01 -4.96 13.16
N HIS A 282 1.03 -5.28 12.38
CA HIS A 282 2.30 -4.53 12.29
C HIS A 282 2.08 -3.04 11.98
N TYR A 283 1.21 -2.74 11.01
CA TYR A 283 0.86 -1.38 10.59
C TYR A 283 0.26 -0.57 11.74
N SER A 284 -0.79 -1.12 12.36
CA SER A 284 -1.53 -0.47 13.44
C SER A 284 -0.69 -0.30 14.71
N LEU A 285 0.11 -1.31 15.06
CA LEU A 285 0.99 -1.26 16.23
C LEU A 285 2.05 -0.16 16.08
N GLY A 286 2.68 -0.05 14.90
CA GLY A 286 3.67 0.99 14.64
C GLY A 286 3.08 2.40 14.62
N LEU A 287 1.97 2.58 13.91
CA LEU A 287 1.22 3.83 13.87
C LEU A 287 0.85 4.31 15.28
N LEU A 288 0.16 3.48 16.07
CA LEU A 288 -0.28 3.85 17.42
C LEU A 288 0.90 4.12 18.36
N SER A 289 1.95 3.30 18.29
CA SER A 289 3.15 3.50 19.12
C SER A 289 3.81 4.86 18.82
N GLY A 290 3.97 5.19 17.53
CA GLY A 290 4.49 6.48 17.11
C GLY A 290 3.61 7.66 17.54
N LEU A 291 2.29 7.55 17.40
CA LEU A 291 1.35 8.58 17.82
C LEU A 291 1.33 8.82 19.32
N ILE A 292 1.41 7.74 20.13
CA ILE A 292 1.48 7.87 21.59
C ILE A 292 2.80 8.52 22.01
N MET A 293 3.93 8.11 21.42
CA MET A 293 5.23 8.72 21.72
C MET A 293 5.27 10.20 21.33
N ARG A 294 4.65 10.55 20.19
CA ARG A 294 4.45 11.92 19.72
C ARG A 294 3.60 12.73 20.69
N GLU A 295 2.46 12.21 21.14
CA GLU A 295 1.58 12.87 22.12
C GLU A 295 2.28 13.08 23.47
N GLN A 296 3.13 12.13 23.88
CA GLN A 296 3.99 12.25 25.06
C GLN A 296 5.16 13.24 24.87
N GLY A 297 5.38 13.76 23.66
CA GLY A 297 6.50 14.64 23.35
C GLY A 297 7.86 13.96 23.48
N ARG A 298 7.93 12.63 23.29
CA ARG A 298 9.22 11.91 23.28
C ARG A 298 10.01 12.32 22.04
N ILE A 299 11.25 12.76 22.22
CA ILE A 299 12.11 13.24 21.14
C ILE A 299 13.11 12.14 20.76
N GLY A 300 13.27 11.88 19.47
CA GLY A 300 14.35 11.02 18.94
C GLY A 300 14.03 9.53 18.93
N TRP A 301 12.79 9.14 19.22
CA TRP A 301 12.36 7.73 19.11
C TRP A 301 12.43 7.24 17.66
N GLU A 302 12.21 8.12 16.70
CA GLU A 302 12.33 7.85 15.25
C GLU A 302 13.73 7.35 14.89
N HIS A 303 14.77 7.93 15.52
CA HIS A 303 16.14 7.49 15.31
C HIS A 303 16.40 6.10 15.90
N LEU A 304 15.79 5.77 17.04
CA LEU A 304 15.88 4.42 17.63
C LEU A 304 15.20 3.39 16.74
N VAL A 305 14.07 3.74 16.12
CA VAL A 305 13.39 2.88 15.13
C VAL A 305 14.26 2.66 13.90
N ALA A 306 14.90 3.72 13.39
CA ALA A 306 15.84 3.61 12.27
C ALA A 306 17.07 2.72 12.58
N MET A 307 17.38 2.50 13.86
CA MET A 307 18.40 1.54 14.32
C MET A 307 17.85 0.13 14.59
N GLY A 308 16.59 -0.14 14.21
CA GLY A 308 15.96 -1.46 14.32
C GLY A 308 15.24 -1.74 15.65
N GLN A 309 14.98 -0.72 16.47
CA GLN A 309 14.13 -0.89 17.65
C GLN A 309 12.65 -0.85 17.26
N ARG A 310 11.84 -1.78 17.80
CA ARG A 310 10.42 -1.85 17.47
C ARG A 310 9.70 -0.65 18.11
N PRO A 311 8.83 0.06 17.38
CA PRO A 311 8.05 1.16 17.95
C PRO A 311 7.28 0.76 19.23
N VAL A 312 6.74 -0.47 19.27
CA VAL A 312 6.01 -0.99 20.42
C VAL A 312 6.90 -1.21 21.65
N ASP A 313 8.16 -1.61 21.46
CA ASP A 313 9.09 -1.78 22.58
C ASP A 313 9.48 -0.41 23.16
N LEU A 314 9.64 0.60 22.30
CA LEU A 314 9.96 1.98 22.69
C LEU A 314 8.84 2.64 23.50
N VAL A 315 7.59 2.54 23.03
CA VAL A 315 6.45 3.17 23.74
C VAL A 315 6.20 2.53 25.11
N LEU A 316 6.53 1.24 25.25
CA LEU A 316 6.38 0.46 26.49
C LEU A 316 7.63 0.48 27.38
N GLU A 317 8.70 1.15 26.97
CA GLU A 317 9.93 1.24 27.76
C GLU A 317 9.66 1.85 29.15
N GLY A 318 10.09 1.14 30.20
CA GLY A 318 9.92 1.54 31.60
C GLY A 318 8.48 1.41 32.13
N VAL A 319 7.54 0.88 31.34
CA VAL A 319 6.17 0.61 31.78
C VAL A 319 6.13 -0.70 32.57
N ILE A 320 5.49 -0.68 33.74
CA ILE A 320 5.32 -1.89 34.57
C ILE A 320 4.16 -2.71 33.99
N PRO A 321 4.39 -3.97 33.58
CA PRO A 321 3.33 -4.84 33.07
C PRO A 321 2.25 -5.10 34.14
N MET A 322 0.98 -4.93 33.78
CA MET A 322 -0.15 -5.26 34.64
C MET A 322 -1.23 -6.00 33.84
N ALA A 323 -1.57 -7.21 34.30
CA ALA A 323 -2.60 -8.02 33.66
C ALA A 323 -3.97 -7.30 33.72
N PRO A 324 -4.60 -7.00 32.57
CA PRO A 324 -5.99 -6.58 32.55
C PRO A 324 -6.90 -7.80 32.80
N PRO A 325 -8.20 -7.59 33.10
CA PRO A 325 -9.18 -8.66 33.08
C PRO A 325 -9.20 -9.34 31.70
N GLU A 326 -9.22 -10.67 31.66
CA GLU A 326 -9.30 -11.42 30.40
C GLU A 326 -10.65 -11.14 29.71
N ASN A 327 -10.61 -10.81 28.42
CA ASN A 327 -11.80 -10.67 27.60
C ASN A 327 -12.05 -11.98 26.81
N HIS A 328 -12.84 -12.87 27.41
CA HIS A 328 -13.14 -14.16 26.78
C HIS A 328 -13.89 -14.04 25.44
N ASP A 329 -14.68 -12.99 25.22
CA ASP A 329 -15.37 -12.75 23.94
C ASP A 329 -14.36 -12.47 22.82
N ILE A 330 -13.40 -11.58 23.08
CA ILE A 330 -12.31 -11.30 22.13
C ILE A 330 -11.48 -12.56 21.86
N ARG A 331 -11.13 -13.31 22.91
CA ARG A 331 -10.38 -14.57 22.77
C ARG A 331 -11.10 -15.54 21.83
N ASP A 332 -12.39 -15.76 22.06
CA ASP A 332 -13.18 -16.71 21.29
C ASP A 332 -13.39 -16.22 19.83
N LYS A 333 -13.54 -14.89 19.62
CA LYS A 333 -13.57 -14.27 18.29
C LYS A 333 -12.26 -14.44 17.53
N VAL A 334 -11.11 -14.18 18.16
CA VAL A 334 -9.78 -14.34 17.55
C VAL A 334 -9.57 -15.80 17.17
N LYS A 335 -9.91 -16.73 18.05
CA LYS A 335 -9.83 -18.16 17.74
C LYS A 335 -10.68 -18.53 16.52
N ALA A 336 -11.93 -18.07 16.47
CA ALA A 336 -12.81 -18.33 15.32
C ALA A 336 -12.27 -17.70 14.02
N ALA A 337 -11.66 -16.52 14.08
CA ALA A 337 -11.03 -15.89 12.93
C ALA A 337 -9.80 -16.67 12.42
N VAL A 338 -8.98 -17.20 13.33
CA VAL A 338 -7.83 -18.04 12.98
C VAL A 338 -8.27 -19.39 12.40
N ASP A 339 -9.31 -20.00 12.97
CA ASP A 339 -9.90 -21.24 12.44
C ASP A 339 -10.42 -21.01 11.02
N GLN A 340 -11.13 -19.89 10.79
CA GLN A 340 -11.61 -19.49 9.46
C GLN A 340 -10.45 -19.22 8.48
N PHE A 341 -9.43 -18.47 8.90
CA PHE A 341 -8.22 -18.23 8.10
C PHE A 341 -7.55 -19.54 7.68
N ASN A 342 -7.39 -20.48 8.62
CA ASN A 342 -6.77 -21.77 8.34
C ASN A 342 -7.61 -22.61 7.36
N GLU A 343 -8.94 -22.57 7.47
CA GLU A 343 -9.84 -23.26 6.53
C GLU A 343 -9.78 -22.64 5.12
N GLU A 344 -9.85 -21.32 5.01
CA GLU A 344 -9.83 -20.62 3.72
C GLU A 344 -8.46 -20.72 3.05
N THR A 345 -7.39 -20.51 3.80
CA THR A 345 -6.01 -20.64 3.33
C THR A 345 -5.70 -22.08 2.94
N GLY A 346 -6.21 -23.08 3.67
CA GLY A 346 -6.01 -24.50 3.35
C GLY A 346 -6.51 -24.87 1.96
N LYS A 347 -7.61 -24.27 1.50
CA LYS A 347 -8.14 -24.46 0.14
C LYS A 347 -7.15 -24.04 -0.96
N LEU A 348 -6.21 -23.14 -0.65
CA LEU A 348 -5.19 -22.63 -1.58
C LEU A 348 -3.82 -23.27 -1.36
N VAL A 349 -3.47 -23.60 -0.11
CA VAL A 349 -2.14 -24.09 0.30
C VAL A 349 -2.04 -25.61 0.19
N GLU A 350 -3.03 -26.37 0.67
CA GLU A 350 -2.95 -27.84 0.69
C GLU A 350 -2.78 -28.42 -0.72
N PRO A 351 -3.53 -27.99 -1.76
CA PRO A 351 -3.32 -28.48 -3.12
C PRO A 351 -1.93 -28.15 -3.67
N PHE A 352 -1.38 -26.98 -3.30
CA PHE A 352 -0.02 -26.61 -3.69
C PHE A 352 1.00 -27.56 -3.04
N LEU A 353 0.87 -27.83 -1.74
CA LEU A 353 1.80 -28.70 -1.00
C LEU A 353 1.76 -30.14 -1.50
N ASP A 354 0.57 -30.65 -1.84
CA ASP A 354 0.38 -31.98 -2.42
C ASP A 354 1.11 -32.10 -3.76
N ILE A 355 0.95 -31.11 -4.65
CA ILE A 355 1.61 -31.09 -5.95
C ILE A 355 3.12 -30.88 -5.79
N TYR A 356 3.54 -29.94 -4.94
CA TYR A 356 4.95 -29.63 -4.72
C TYR A 356 5.74 -30.84 -4.21
N SER A 357 5.10 -31.67 -3.38
CA SER A 357 5.71 -32.87 -2.79
C SER A 357 5.58 -34.13 -3.64
N ALA A 358 4.84 -34.08 -4.75
CA ALA A 358 4.63 -35.23 -5.62
C ALA A 358 5.91 -35.60 -6.39
N PRO A 359 6.25 -36.90 -6.53
CA PRO A 359 7.50 -37.32 -7.16
C PRO A 359 7.56 -37.05 -8.68
N ASP A 360 6.42 -36.79 -9.31
CA ASP A 360 6.27 -36.53 -10.75
C ASP A 360 5.97 -35.05 -11.07
N SER A 361 6.10 -34.15 -10.09
CA SER A 361 5.91 -32.72 -10.29
C SER A 361 7.07 -32.07 -11.06
N VAL A 362 6.74 -31.02 -11.83
CA VAL A 362 7.72 -30.18 -12.52
C VAL A 362 7.56 -28.76 -12.01
N HIS A 363 8.64 -28.20 -11.48
CA HIS A 363 8.65 -26.84 -10.92
C HIS A 363 9.33 -25.87 -11.89
N PHE A 364 8.66 -24.76 -12.20
CA PHE A 364 9.23 -23.67 -12.98
C PHE A 364 9.69 -22.57 -12.03
N ALA A 365 11.00 -22.30 -12.01
CA ALA A 365 11.56 -21.19 -11.27
C ALA A 365 11.60 -19.94 -12.18
N VAL A 366 10.93 -18.87 -11.77
CA VAL A 366 11.00 -17.56 -12.43
C VAL A 366 11.84 -16.63 -11.56
N PRO A 367 12.98 -16.12 -12.04
CA PRO A 367 13.75 -15.14 -11.30
C PRO A 367 12.89 -13.93 -10.94
N HIS A 368 13.01 -13.43 -9.71
CA HIS A 368 12.25 -12.26 -9.24
C HIS A 368 12.42 -11.05 -10.18
N SER A 369 13.62 -10.87 -10.75
CA SER A 369 13.91 -9.80 -11.71
C SER A 369 13.11 -9.87 -13.04
N MET A 370 12.42 -10.99 -13.31
CA MET A 370 11.54 -11.16 -14.46
C MET A 370 10.07 -10.84 -14.14
N ILE A 371 9.73 -10.67 -12.86
CA ILE A 371 8.40 -10.22 -12.44
C ILE A 371 8.26 -8.75 -12.82
N GLN A 372 7.16 -8.40 -13.49
CA GLN A 372 6.91 -7.04 -13.96
C GLN A 372 5.72 -6.41 -13.22
N GLY A 373 5.96 -5.23 -12.65
CA GLY A 373 4.95 -4.46 -11.91
C GLY A 373 4.66 -5.03 -10.52
N ALA A 374 3.71 -4.41 -9.83
CA ALA A 374 3.12 -4.97 -8.61
C ALA A 374 2.10 -6.06 -8.96
N PHE A 375 2.03 -7.10 -8.13
CA PHE A 375 1.05 -8.17 -8.24
C PHE A 375 -0.01 -8.03 -7.14
N GLY A 376 -1.26 -8.34 -7.48
CA GLY A 376 -2.29 -8.57 -6.47
C GLY A 376 -2.06 -9.92 -5.80
N THR A 377 -2.23 -10.00 -4.49
CA THR A 377 -2.19 -11.25 -3.73
C THR A 377 -3.25 -11.24 -2.64
N GLN A 378 -3.74 -12.41 -2.26
CA GLN A 378 -4.58 -12.60 -1.08
C GLN A 378 -3.77 -12.75 0.22
N GLY A 379 -2.43 -12.74 0.14
CA GLY A 379 -1.55 -12.77 1.30
C GLY A 379 -0.33 -13.65 1.10
N PHE A 380 0.56 -13.62 2.10
CA PHE A 380 1.78 -14.43 2.15
C PHE A 380 1.66 -15.44 3.29
N VAL A 381 2.02 -16.70 3.05
CA VAL A 381 2.00 -17.75 4.09
C VAL A 381 3.22 -18.65 4.07
N ALA A 382 3.71 -19.02 5.24
CA ALA A 382 4.87 -19.90 5.42
C ALA A 382 4.39 -21.26 5.94
N PRO A 383 4.22 -22.28 5.08
CA PRO A 383 3.77 -23.60 5.49
C PRO A 383 4.81 -24.30 6.38
N LYS A 384 4.41 -24.68 7.60
CA LYS A 384 5.27 -25.43 8.54
C LYS A 384 5.79 -26.77 7.98
N ALA A 385 5.07 -27.32 7.00
CA ALA A 385 5.44 -28.56 6.33
C ALA A 385 6.74 -28.46 5.51
N ILE A 386 7.10 -27.26 5.03
CA ILE A 386 8.27 -27.04 4.17
C ILE A 386 9.04 -25.81 4.68
N PRO A 387 10.00 -25.99 5.59
CA PRO A 387 10.79 -24.88 6.12
C PRO A 387 11.52 -24.10 5.01
N GLY A 388 11.46 -22.77 5.07
CA GLY A 388 12.09 -21.88 4.08
C GLY A 388 11.28 -21.65 2.81
N LEU A 389 10.10 -22.27 2.68
CA LEU A 389 9.15 -21.96 1.62
C LEU A 389 8.18 -20.87 2.11
N GLU A 390 8.02 -19.84 1.29
CA GLU A 390 6.91 -18.89 1.42
C GLU A 390 5.97 -19.04 0.22
N LEU A 391 4.68 -18.86 0.44
CA LEU A 391 3.66 -18.92 -0.59
C LEU A 391 3.01 -17.56 -0.75
N ILE A 392 2.95 -17.08 -1.99
CA ILE A 392 2.12 -15.95 -2.40
C ILE A 392 0.77 -16.53 -2.83
N LEU A 393 -0.30 -16.16 -2.13
CA LEU A 393 -1.64 -16.68 -2.35
C LEU A 393 -2.36 -15.90 -3.45
N ALA A 394 -3.02 -16.63 -4.37
CA ALA A 394 -3.84 -16.08 -5.45
C ALA A 394 -3.17 -14.93 -6.21
N ILE A 395 -1.90 -15.13 -6.61
CA ILE A 395 -1.11 -14.14 -7.32
C ILE A 395 -1.64 -13.88 -8.73
N ASP A 396 -1.80 -12.61 -9.05
CA ASP A 396 -1.97 -12.11 -10.41
C ASP A 396 -0.67 -11.43 -10.84
N VAL A 397 0.16 -12.13 -11.62
CA VAL A 397 1.49 -11.64 -12.01
C VAL A 397 1.70 -11.74 -13.51
N ARG A 398 2.34 -10.72 -14.08
CA ARG A 398 2.95 -10.78 -15.40
C ARG A 398 4.45 -10.87 -15.26
N PHE A 399 5.06 -11.70 -16.09
CA PHE A 399 6.51 -11.82 -16.15
C PHE A 399 6.97 -11.71 -17.58
N GLY A 400 8.18 -11.19 -17.76
CA GLY A 400 8.81 -11.13 -19.06
C GLY A 400 10.31 -10.88 -18.98
N ALA A 401 11.06 -11.59 -19.83
CA ALA A 401 12.48 -11.37 -19.99
C ALA A 401 12.75 -9.98 -20.59
N ALA A 402 13.89 -9.38 -20.24
CA ALA A 402 14.27 -8.03 -20.69
C ALA A 402 14.37 -7.90 -22.22
N ASP A 403 14.65 -9.01 -22.92
CA ASP A 403 14.72 -9.08 -24.38
C ASP A 403 13.37 -9.46 -25.03
N GLY A 404 12.31 -9.63 -24.24
CA GLY A 404 10.97 -10.02 -24.70
C GLY A 404 10.86 -11.47 -25.18
N SER A 405 11.90 -12.29 -25.03
CA SER A 405 11.91 -13.69 -25.51
C SER A 405 10.92 -14.59 -24.76
N VAL A 406 10.61 -14.24 -23.51
CA VAL A 406 9.66 -14.94 -22.65
C VAL A 406 8.71 -13.88 -22.11
N THR A 407 7.40 -14.13 -22.24
CA THR A 407 6.36 -13.37 -21.55
C THR A 407 5.26 -14.31 -21.08
N GLY A 408 4.60 -13.98 -19.97
CA GLY A 408 3.51 -14.78 -19.43
C GLY A 408 2.68 -14.02 -18.41
N GLU A 409 1.52 -14.59 -18.11
CA GLU A 409 0.57 -14.08 -17.11
C GLU A 409 0.07 -15.26 -16.29
N LEU A 410 0.15 -15.16 -14.96
CA LEU A 410 -0.50 -16.06 -14.01
C LEU A 410 -1.65 -15.31 -13.35
N LYS A 411 -2.79 -15.98 -13.19
CA LYS A 411 -3.95 -15.41 -12.50
C LYS A 411 -4.49 -16.33 -11.42
N GLY A 412 -4.69 -15.80 -10.23
CA GLY A 412 -5.27 -16.47 -9.08
C GLY A 412 -4.54 -17.76 -8.68
N GLN A 413 -3.22 -17.84 -8.90
CA GLN A 413 -2.44 -19.05 -8.59
C GLN A 413 -1.77 -18.93 -7.21
N THR A 414 -1.50 -20.06 -6.55
CA THR A 414 -0.57 -20.08 -5.41
C THR A 414 0.84 -20.31 -5.95
N ALA A 415 1.79 -19.44 -5.60
CA ALA A 415 3.17 -19.54 -6.06
C ALA A 415 4.14 -19.63 -4.87
N GLY A 416 5.13 -20.52 -4.96
CA GLY A 416 6.20 -20.64 -3.98
C GLY A 416 7.34 -19.67 -4.25
N VAL A 417 7.83 -19.03 -3.19
CA VAL A 417 9.06 -18.24 -3.15
C VAL A 417 10.06 -19.03 -2.31
N LEU A 418 11.23 -19.25 -2.89
CA LEU A 418 12.36 -19.89 -2.22
C LEU A 418 13.45 -18.83 -2.09
N GLU A 419 13.86 -18.55 -0.85
CA GLU A 419 15.10 -17.82 -0.61
C GLU A 419 16.28 -18.75 -0.97
N ASN A 420 17.24 -18.22 -1.75
CA ASN A 420 18.44 -18.97 -2.15
C ASN A 420 19.51 -18.98 -1.06
#